data_AF-A0A7C8KBK9-F1
#
_entry.id   AF-A0A7C8KBK9-F1
#
_cell.length_a   1.000
_cell.length_b   1.000
_cell.length_c   1.000
_cell.angle_alpha   90.00
_cell.angle_beta   90.00
_cell.angle_gamma   90.00
#
_symmetry.space_group_name_H-M   'P 1'
#
loop_
_entity.id
_entity.type
_entity.pdbx_description
1 polymer ?
#
loop_
_entity_poly.entity_id
_entity_poly.type
_entity_poly.pdbx_seq_one_letter_code
_entity_poly.pdbx_strand_id
1 'polypeptide(L)'
;MPPISLNRRAILAFGGAFLFLLLLSGAVTNHVRPDLVQKHIPDSWKSTLPPPQQDPPPPPKKEGNPEQAWQEEIFPLAKAGKVPKINPKNIVRETNLKTPLLIGFTRNWYLLEQAVVSYLAAGWPASQLIVIDNTGVMDSNLRGLLTAKNPWYLNHTRLTQLGVSVKRTPTLLSFAQLQNFFINYAIEQDWGYFFWSHMDVVVLSDELLPEYKSVYERAVEVLANTLEERRHWGLKLFAYDWLTLVNIEAMKDVGGWDTQIPFYMTDCDVYARMAMRNWTQDPVSAGFIYDVGSHLKDLAILYPEEGHESELNTTRFSNLKKELEAMMKEKQSNNGGRNYWQARQDGGQGEPFWRNPKGFERGINFWIDKGRELFRLKWNYGDCDLIAKGYGYGDDWTDKKPNIP
;
A
#
# COMPACT_ATOMS: atom_id res chain seq x y z
N MET A 1 18.26 -29.41 53.60
CA MET A 1 17.19 -28.43 53.28
C MET A 1 15.92 -29.21 53.00
N PRO A 2 14.77 -28.90 53.63
CA PRO A 2 13.54 -29.64 53.36
C PRO A 2 12.99 -29.24 51.97
N PRO A 3 12.25 -30.13 51.28
CA PRO A 3 11.63 -29.80 50.01
C PRO A 3 10.46 -28.82 50.25
N ILE A 4 10.51 -27.69 49.56
CA ILE A 4 9.42 -26.69 49.56
C ILE A 4 8.25 -27.32 48.80
N SER A 5 7.24 -27.79 49.54
CA SER A 5 5.96 -28.20 48.94
C SER A 5 5.19 -26.94 48.53
N LEU A 6 5.27 -26.54 47.26
CA LEU A 6 4.38 -25.49 46.77
C LEU A 6 2.94 -25.99 46.78
N ASN A 7 2.10 -25.25 47.50
CA ASN A 7 0.68 -25.50 47.65
C ASN A 7 -0.01 -25.44 46.28
N ARG A 8 -0.54 -26.57 45.79
CA ARG A 8 -1.23 -26.68 44.49
C ARG A 8 -2.36 -25.67 44.32
N ARG A 9 -2.98 -25.21 45.42
CA ARG A 9 -4.01 -24.16 45.38
C ARG A 9 -3.44 -22.78 45.02
N ALA A 10 -2.21 -22.48 45.43
CA ALA A 10 -1.53 -21.24 45.06
C ALA A 10 -1.15 -21.22 43.57
N ILE A 11 -0.69 -22.36 43.02
CA ILE A 11 -0.34 -22.47 41.59
C ILE A 11 -1.57 -22.30 40.70
N LEU A 12 -2.71 -22.88 41.08
CA LEU A 12 -3.97 -22.70 40.34
C LEU A 12 -4.51 -21.27 40.45
N ALA A 13 -4.40 -20.63 41.61
CA ALA A 13 -4.83 -19.24 41.81
C ALA A 13 -3.96 -18.24 41.02
N PHE A 14 -2.64 -18.42 41.04
CA PHE A 14 -1.71 -17.57 40.27
C PHE A 14 -1.78 -17.85 38.77
N GLY A 15 -1.92 -19.10 38.35
CA GLY A 15 -2.09 -19.46 36.94
C GLY A 15 -3.40 -18.92 36.36
N GLY A 16 -4.50 -19.00 37.12
CA GLY A 16 -5.79 -18.43 36.74
C GLY A 16 -5.78 -16.91 36.66
N ALA A 17 -5.17 -16.23 37.64
CA ALA A 17 -5.04 -14.77 37.64
C ALA A 17 -4.15 -14.27 36.49
N PHE A 18 -3.08 -14.99 36.15
CA PHE A 18 -2.19 -14.64 35.04
C PHE A 18 -2.86 -14.86 33.68
N LEU A 19 -3.62 -15.95 33.49
CA LEU A 19 -4.42 -16.15 32.28
C LEU A 19 -5.53 -15.10 32.14
N PHE A 20 -6.17 -14.72 33.25
CA PHE A 20 -7.21 -13.68 33.25
C PHE A 20 -6.63 -12.30 32.91
N LEU A 21 -5.43 -11.98 33.41
CA LEU A 21 -4.68 -10.76 33.06
C LEU A 21 -4.21 -10.76 31.60
N LEU A 22 -3.79 -11.91 31.04
CA LEU A 22 -3.45 -12.04 29.63
C LEU A 22 -4.66 -11.95 28.70
N LEU A 23 -5.81 -12.48 29.12
CA LEU A 23 -7.07 -12.34 28.38
C LEU A 23 -7.60 -10.90 28.44
N LEU A 24 -7.44 -10.20 29.58
CA LEU A 24 -7.72 -8.78 29.69
C LEU A 24 -6.74 -7.93 28.87
N SER A 25 -5.44 -8.26 28.83
CA SER A 25 -4.48 -7.51 28.01
C SER A 25 -4.75 -7.74 26.52
N GLY A 26 -5.03 -8.98 26.09
CA GLY A 26 -5.38 -9.30 24.70
C GLY A 26 -6.72 -8.69 24.25
N ALA A 27 -7.70 -8.57 25.16
CA ALA A 27 -8.97 -7.89 24.88
C ALA A 27 -8.82 -6.36 24.83
N VAL A 28 -7.84 -5.79 25.55
CA VAL A 28 -7.58 -4.34 25.59
C VAL A 28 -6.66 -3.88 24.46
N THR A 29 -5.78 -4.72 23.90
CA THR A 29 -4.77 -4.27 22.92
C THR A 29 -5.16 -4.36 21.45
N ASN A 30 -6.37 -4.80 21.05
CA ASN A 30 -6.70 -4.83 19.61
C ASN A 30 -8.14 -4.57 19.16
N HIS A 31 -9.09 -4.25 20.05
CA HIS A 31 -10.42 -3.82 19.64
C HIS A 31 -10.83 -2.54 20.37
N VAL A 32 -10.29 -1.41 19.91
CA VAL A 32 -10.92 -0.11 20.17
C VAL A 32 -12.26 -0.14 19.43
N ARG A 33 -13.37 -0.32 20.16
CA ARG A 33 -14.69 -0.25 19.53
C ARG A 33 -14.94 1.19 19.06
N PRO A 34 -15.16 1.44 17.75
CA PRO A 34 -15.31 2.80 17.23
C PRO A 34 -16.49 3.58 17.85
N ASP A 35 -17.54 2.88 18.29
CA ASP A 35 -18.76 3.44 18.87
C ASP A 35 -18.55 4.08 20.25
N LEU A 36 -17.60 3.60 21.05
CA LEU A 36 -17.28 4.16 22.37
C LEU A 36 -16.38 5.40 22.27
N VAL A 37 -15.52 5.47 21.25
CA VAL A 37 -14.61 6.62 21.02
C VAL A 37 -15.35 7.81 20.43
N GLN A 38 -16.40 7.57 19.64
CA GLN A 38 -17.18 8.64 19.02
C GLN A 38 -18.02 9.45 20.04
N LYS A 39 -18.42 8.82 21.16
CA LYS A 39 -19.26 9.45 22.20
C LYS A 39 -18.53 10.41 23.14
N HIS A 40 -17.19 10.48 23.11
CA HIS A 40 -16.39 11.27 24.05
C HIS A 40 -15.43 12.25 23.36
N ILE A 41 -15.86 12.90 22.28
CA ILE A 41 -15.11 14.03 21.70
C ILE A 41 -15.37 15.27 22.58
N PRO A 42 -14.36 15.84 23.26
CA PRO A 42 -14.54 17.06 24.04
C PRO A 42 -14.97 18.21 23.12
N ASP A 43 -15.91 19.06 23.58
CA ASP A 43 -16.37 20.20 22.77
C ASP A 43 -15.25 21.20 22.44
N SER A 44 -14.17 21.24 23.23
CA SER A 44 -12.97 22.03 22.95
C SER A 44 -12.16 21.57 21.74
N TRP A 45 -12.42 20.35 21.24
CA TRP A 45 -11.79 19.79 20.03
C TRP A 45 -12.66 19.98 18.79
N LYS A 46 -13.90 20.46 18.96
CA LYS A 46 -14.74 20.90 17.85
C LYS A 46 -14.29 22.31 17.48
N SER A 47 -13.90 22.51 16.22
CA SER A 47 -13.35 23.79 15.76
C SER A 47 -14.32 24.95 16.07
N THR A 48 -13.88 25.91 16.89
CA THR A 48 -14.57 27.19 17.17
C THR A 48 -13.90 28.37 16.46
N LEU A 49 -12.89 28.11 15.62
CA LEU A 49 -12.18 29.17 14.91
C LEU A 49 -12.97 29.62 13.67
N PRO A 50 -13.16 30.93 13.45
CA PRO A 50 -13.58 31.42 12.16
C PRO A 50 -12.55 31.04 11.09
N PRO A 51 -12.97 30.79 9.84
CA PRO A 51 -12.06 30.37 8.79
C PRO A 51 -10.88 31.36 8.66
N PRO A 52 -9.64 30.86 8.54
CA PRO A 52 -8.48 31.73 8.38
C PRO A 52 -8.66 32.60 7.14
N GLN A 53 -8.26 33.88 7.26
CA GLN A 53 -8.24 34.81 6.14
C GLN A 53 -7.45 34.18 4.99
N GLN A 54 -8.09 34.11 3.82
CA GLN A 54 -7.49 33.58 2.60
C GLN A 54 -6.25 34.40 2.25
N ASP A 55 -5.13 33.72 2.02
CA ASP A 55 -4.01 34.29 1.28
C ASP A 55 -4.54 34.79 -0.09
N PRO A 56 -3.98 35.89 -0.63
CA PRO A 56 -4.39 36.37 -1.94
C PRO A 56 -4.30 35.24 -2.98
N PRO A 57 -5.29 35.14 -3.88
CA PRO A 57 -5.35 34.04 -4.83
C PRO A 57 -4.07 34.01 -5.66
N PRO A 58 -3.51 32.82 -5.92
CA PRO A 58 -2.39 32.69 -6.83
C PRO A 58 -2.78 33.28 -8.20
N PRO A 59 -1.82 33.86 -8.95
CA PRO A 59 -2.10 34.39 -10.28
C PRO A 59 -2.79 33.32 -11.15
N PRO A 60 -3.74 33.71 -12.00
CA PRO A 60 -4.54 32.77 -12.78
C PRO A 60 -3.63 31.86 -13.59
N LYS A 61 -3.75 30.55 -13.34
CA LYS A 61 -3.13 29.52 -14.19
C LYS A 61 -3.67 29.71 -15.61
N LYS A 62 -2.79 29.64 -16.61
CA LYS A 62 -3.20 29.45 -18.00
C LYS A 62 -4.11 28.22 -18.07
N GLU A 63 -5.30 28.39 -18.63
CA GLU A 63 -6.30 27.34 -18.81
C GLU A 63 -5.67 26.12 -19.50
N GLY A 64 -5.54 25.04 -18.74
CA GLY A 64 -5.06 23.75 -19.23
C GLY A 64 -6.06 22.69 -18.82
N ASN A 65 -6.88 22.25 -19.80
CA ASN A 65 -7.90 21.19 -19.76
C ASN A 65 -8.95 21.32 -18.63
N PRO A 66 -10.24 20.96 -18.85
CA PRO A 66 -11.21 21.00 -17.77
C PRO A 66 -10.76 20.02 -16.69
N GLU A 67 -10.29 20.55 -15.55
CA GLU A 67 -10.11 19.78 -14.32
C GLU A 67 -11.41 19.00 -14.11
N GLN A 68 -11.34 17.65 -14.11
CA GLN A 68 -12.47 16.82 -13.70
C GLN A 68 -13.04 17.41 -12.41
N ALA A 69 -14.32 17.79 -12.46
CA ALA A 69 -15.02 18.31 -11.29
C ALA A 69 -14.80 17.33 -10.13
N TRP A 70 -14.40 17.87 -8.97
CA TRP A 70 -14.08 17.06 -7.81
C TRP A 70 -15.29 16.19 -7.41
N GLN A 71 -15.09 14.88 -7.35
CA GLN A 71 -16.12 13.89 -7.06
C GLN A 71 -15.96 13.36 -5.63
N GLU A 72 -17.02 13.41 -4.83
CA GLU A 72 -17.02 12.97 -3.42
C GLU A 72 -17.06 11.46 -3.22
N GLU A 73 -17.50 10.72 -4.24
CA GLU A 73 -17.82 9.31 -4.15
C GLU A 73 -17.59 8.65 -5.51
N ILE A 74 -16.72 7.65 -5.56
CA ILE A 74 -16.39 6.90 -6.78
C ILE A 74 -16.93 5.47 -6.76
N PHE A 75 -17.57 5.07 -5.65
CA PHE A 75 -18.23 3.77 -5.56
C PHE A 75 -19.61 3.85 -4.89
N PRO A 76 -20.60 4.47 -5.57
CA PRO A 76 -21.94 4.68 -5.00
C PRO A 76 -22.62 3.40 -4.53
N LEU A 77 -22.39 2.26 -5.20
CA LEU A 77 -22.93 0.96 -4.78
C LEU A 77 -22.45 0.58 -3.39
N ALA A 78 -21.14 0.65 -3.14
CA ALA A 78 -20.60 0.35 -1.82
C ALA A 78 -21.17 1.31 -0.78
N LYS A 79 -21.34 2.61 -1.11
CA LYS A 79 -21.98 3.59 -0.20
C LYS A 79 -23.37 3.16 0.23
N ALA A 80 -24.13 2.56 -0.69
CA ALA A 80 -25.46 2.04 -0.43
C ALA A 80 -25.48 0.68 0.28
N GLY A 81 -24.34 0.18 0.78
CA GLY A 81 -24.27 -1.14 1.42
C GLY A 81 -24.13 -2.30 0.44
N LYS A 82 -23.98 -2.05 -0.86
CA LYS A 82 -24.00 -3.06 -1.92
C LYS A 82 -22.62 -3.22 -2.54
N VAL A 83 -22.11 -4.44 -2.63
CA VAL A 83 -20.89 -4.74 -3.40
C VAL A 83 -21.30 -5.64 -4.56
N PRO A 84 -20.95 -5.31 -5.82
CA PRO A 84 -21.25 -6.19 -6.95
C PRO A 84 -20.60 -7.56 -6.78
N LYS A 85 -21.18 -8.57 -7.44
CA LYS A 85 -20.62 -9.92 -7.40
C LYS A 85 -19.31 -9.95 -8.19
N ILE A 86 -18.28 -10.56 -7.60
CA ILE A 86 -17.05 -10.89 -8.31
C ILE A 86 -17.39 -11.88 -9.44
N ASN A 87 -16.77 -11.72 -10.61
CA ASN A 87 -16.90 -12.69 -11.70
C ASN A 87 -16.56 -14.09 -11.16
N PRO A 88 -17.44 -15.10 -11.28
CA PRO A 88 -17.18 -16.45 -10.76
C PRO A 88 -15.91 -17.08 -11.31
N LYS A 89 -15.45 -16.70 -12.51
CA LYS A 89 -14.17 -17.14 -13.09
C LYS A 89 -12.94 -16.53 -12.41
N ASN A 90 -13.11 -15.50 -11.57
CA ASN A 90 -12.03 -14.93 -10.77
C ASN A 90 -11.91 -15.58 -9.40
N ILE A 91 -12.90 -16.38 -9.01
CA ILE A 91 -12.89 -17.08 -7.74
C ILE A 91 -12.06 -18.35 -7.90
N VAL A 92 -10.82 -18.28 -7.41
CA VAL A 92 -9.91 -19.42 -7.37
C VAL A 92 -10.37 -20.40 -6.30
N ARG A 93 -10.28 -21.70 -6.58
CA ARG A 93 -10.56 -22.75 -5.58
C ARG A 93 -9.64 -22.57 -4.37
N GLU A 94 -10.11 -22.99 -3.21
CA GLU A 94 -9.34 -22.90 -1.97
C GLU A 94 -7.92 -23.46 -2.16
N THR A 95 -6.94 -22.59 -1.95
CA THR A 95 -5.53 -22.93 -1.90
C THR A 95 -5.07 -22.86 -0.45
N ASN A 96 -4.15 -23.74 -0.07
CA ASN A 96 -3.50 -23.67 1.24
C ASN A 96 -2.47 -22.52 1.30
N LEU A 97 -2.18 -21.88 0.17
CA LEU A 97 -1.26 -20.74 0.10
C LEU A 97 -1.93 -19.47 0.62
N LYS A 98 -1.28 -18.82 1.58
CA LYS A 98 -1.64 -17.47 1.98
C LYS A 98 -1.04 -16.49 0.99
N THR A 99 -1.79 -15.46 0.65
CA THR A 99 -1.44 -14.36 -0.26
C THR A 99 -1.70 -13.00 0.43
N PRO A 100 -1.07 -12.72 1.58
CA PRO A 100 -1.25 -11.44 2.25
C PRO A 100 -0.75 -10.31 1.35
N LEU A 101 -1.60 -9.34 1.07
CA LEU A 101 -1.32 -8.18 0.23
C LEU A 101 -1.37 -6.90 1.07
N LEU A 102 -0.21 -6.27 1.20
CA LEU A 102 -0.02 -5.01 1.92
C LEU A 102 -0.08 -3.84 0.95
N ILE A 103 -0.94 -2.85 1.21
CA ILE A 103 -1.01 -1.62 0.41
C ILE A 103 -0.77 -0.43 1.33
N GLY A 104 0.36 0.26 1.12
CA GLY A 104 0.71 1.46 1.87
C GLY A 104 -0.09 2.68 1.43
N PHE A 105 -0.74 3.37 2.36
CA PHE A 105 -1.52 4.56 2.06
C PHE A 105 -1.01 5.79 2.80
N THR A 106 -0.74 6.86 2.06
CA THR A 106 -0.39 8.17 2.65
C THR A 106 -1.42 9.24 2.31
N ARG A 107 -1.93 9.27 1.07
CA ARG A 107 -2.82 10.32 0.57
C ARG A 107 -3.52 9.93 -0.72
N ASN A 108 -4.61 10.60 -1.08
CA ASN A 108 -5.44 10.29 -2.24
C ASN A 108 -6.33 9.05 -2.05
N TRP A 109 -7.36 9.20 -1.23
CA TRP A 109 -8.33 8.14 -0.89
C TRP A 109 -8.88 7.42 -2.12
N TYR A 110 -9.23 8.16 -3.18
CA TYR A 110 -9.88 7.62 -4.37
C TYR A 110 -8.99 6.66 -5.15
N LEU A 111 -7.69 6.94 -5.23
CA LEU A 111 -6.74 6.02 -5.84
C LEU A 111 -6.62 4.72 -5.03
N LEU A 112 -6.55 4.84 -3.69
CA LEU A 112 -6.51 3.67 -2.82
C LEU A 112 -7.78 2.83 -2.95
N GLU A 113 -8.96 3.45 -2.87
CA GLU A 113 -10.24 2.75 -2.96
C GLU A 113 -10.34 2.01 -4.30
N GLN A 114 -9.92 2.66 -5.40
CA GLN A 114 -9.82 2.04 -6.71
C GLN A 114 -8.86 0.84 -6.74
N ALA A 115 -7.65 0.98 -6.19
CA ALA A 115 -6.67 -0.09 -6.15
C ALA A 115 -7.22 -1.31 -5.40
N VAL A 116 -7.76 -1.09 -4.19
CA VAL A 116 -8.40 -2.13 -3.37
C VAL A 116 -9.54 -2.81 -4.12
N VAL A 117 -10.46 -2.03 -4.70
CA VAL A 117 -11.63 -2.58 -5.40
C VAL A 117 -11.20 -3.36 -6.65
N SER A 118 -10.15 -2.93 -7.35
CA SER A 118 -9.64 -3.66 -8.52
C SER A 118 -9.05 -5.03 -8.14
N TYR A 119 -8.32 -5.13 -7.01
CA TYR A 119 -7.83 -6.40 -6.51
C TYR A 119 -8.98 -7.34 -6.10
N LEU A 120 -10.00 -6.81 -5.42
CA LEU A 120 -11.20 -7.57 -5.06
C LEU A 120 -11.93 -8.09 -6.30
N ALA A 121 -12.15 -7.23 -7.30
CA ALA A 121 -12.79 -7.59 -8.56
C ALA A 121 -11.98 -8.65 -9.33
N ALA A 122 -10.65 -8.60 -9.25
CA ALA A 122 -9.75 -9.60 -9.82
C ALA A 122 -9.64 -10.91 -9.02
N GLY A 123 -10.39 -11.04 -7.92
CA GLY A 123 -10.51 -12.28 -7.14
C GLY A 123 -9.61 -12.38 -5.91
N TRP A 124 -8.84 -11.34 -5.57
CA TRP A 124 -8.01 -11.36 -4.38
C TRP A 124 -8.88 -11.45 -3.12
N PRO A 125 -8.63 -12.38 -2.18
CA PRO A 125 -9.44 -12.50 -0.98
C PRO A 125 -9.36 -11.24 -0.10
N ALA A 126 -10.51 -10.63 0.19
CA ALA A 126 -10.58 -9.42 1.02
C ALA A 126 -9.92 -9.60 2.39
N SER A 127 -10.08 -10.78 2.99
CA SER A 127 -9.48 -11.14 4.29
C SER A 127 -7.95 -11.19 4.28
N GLN A 128 -7.33 -11.18 3.10
CA GLN A 128 -5.88 -11.17 2.92
C GLN A 128 -5.36 -9.84 2.37
N LEU A 129 -6.25 -8.87 2.12
CA LEU A 129 -5.88 -7.49 1.79
C LEU A 129 -5.78 -6.67 3.09
N ILE A 130 -4.63 -6.04 3.29
CA ILE A 130 -4.38 -5.17 4.44
C ILE A 130 -3.88 -3.81 3.93
N VAL A 131 -4.67 -2.76 4.20
CA VAL A 131 -4.25 -1.38 3.98
C VAL A 131 -3.45 -0.91 5.19
N ILE A 132 -2.27 -0.35 4.94
CA ILE A 132 -1.42 0.26 5.95
C ILE A 132 -1.64 1.77 5.91
N ASP A 133 -2.42 2.28 6.86
CA ASP A 133 -2.66 3.71 7.08
C ASP A 133 -1.38 4.38 7.59
N ASN A 134 -0.63 4.96 6.65
CA ASN A 134 0.59 5.72 6.84
C ASN A 134 0.35 7.23 6.67
N THR A 135 -0.87 7.69 6.95
CA THR A 135 -1.25 9.10 6.76
C THR A 135 -0.56 10.04 7.74
N GLY A 136 -0.17 9.54 8.92
CA GLY A 136 0.40 10.35 10.00
C GLY A 136 -0.61 11.29 10.66
N VAL A 137 -1.92 11.08 10.46
CA VAL A 137 -2.99 11.82 11.16
C VAL A 137 -3.47 11.11 12.44
N MET A 138 -2.60 10.26 13.00
CA MET A 138 -2.79 9.54 14.26
C MET A 138 -4.10 8.72 14.29
N ASP A 139 -5.09 9.13 15.08
CA ASP A 139 -6.39 8.48 15.25
C ASP A 139 -7.53 9.17 14.48
N SER A 140 -7.26 10.25 13.74
CA SER A 140 -8.29 11.05 13.08
C SER A 140 -9.13 10.26 12.07
N ASN A 141 -8.50 9.43 11.23
CA ASN A 141 -9.23 8.58 10.27
C ASN A 141 -10.06 7.51 10.99
N LEU A 142 -9.48 6.86 11.99
CA LEU A 142 -10.18 5.85 12.82
C LEU A 142 -11.42 6.44 13.51
N ARG A 143 -11.37 7.73 13.87
CA ARG A 143 -12.45 8.45 14.54
C ARG A 143 -13.39 9.20 13.59
N GLY A 144 -13.15 9.14 12.28
CA GLY A 144 -13.95 9.83 11.27
C GLY A 144 -13.90 11.36 11.38
N LEU A 145 -12.76 11.92 11.80
CA LEU A 145 -12.58 13.37 12.01
C LEU A 145 -12.18 14.13 10.74
N LEU A 146 -11.81 13.42 9.66
CA LEU A 146 -11.37 14.02 8.41
C LEU A 146 -12.47 13.92 7.35
N THR A 147 -12.60 14.94 6.51
CA THR A 147 -13.49 14.90 5.35
C THR A 147 -12.79 14.34 4.11
N ALA A 148 -13.54 13.84 3.12
CA ALA A 148 -12.98 13.33 1.86
C ALA A 148 -12.21 14.38 1.03
N LYS A 149 -12.27 15.67 1.41
CA LYS A 149 -11.45 16.73 0.80
C LYS A 149 -10.03 16.76 1.36
N ASN A 150 -9.82 16.23 2.56
CA ASN A 150 -8.52 16.18 3.21
C ASN A 150 -7.62 15.16 2.49
N PRO A 151 -6.40 15.53 2.05
CA PRO A 151 -5.52 14.61 1.36
C PRO A 151 -5.16 13.36 2.17
N TRP A 152 -5.19 13.42 3.49
CA TRP A 152 -4.89 12.31 4.40
C TRP A 152 -6.12 11.51 4.83
N TYR A 153 -7.29 11.80 4.25
CA TYR A 153 -8.52 11.05 4.52
C TYR A 153 -8.38 9.58 4.12
N LEU A 154 -8.78 8.69 5.03
CA LEU A 154 -8.92 7.26 4.80
C LEU A 154 -10.24 6.78 5.40
N ASN A 155 -11.10 6.17 4.59
CA ASN A 155 -12.38 5.66 5.08
C ASN A 155 -12.24 4.23 5.62
N HIS A 156 -11.89 4.12 6.92
CA HIS A 156 -11.76 2.82 7.61
C HIS A 156 -13.05 2.00 7.56
N THR A 157 -14.21 2.65 7.67
CA THR A 157 -15.52 1.99 7.61
C THR A 157 -15.77 1.37 6.24
N ARG A 158 -15.46 2.09 5.14
CA ARG A 158 -15.57 1.55 3.78
C ARG A 158 -14.69 0.31 3.60
N LEU A 159 -13.42 0.38 4.01
CA LEU A 159 -12.51 -0.75 3.86
C LEU A 159 -13.01 -1.97 4.65
N THR A 160 -13.47 -1.75 5.88
CA THR A 160 -14.06 -2.83 6.70
C THR A 160 -15.31 -3.43 6.05
N GLN A 161 -16.17 -2.59 5.46
CA GLN A 161 -17.36 -3.04 4.72
C GLN A 161 -16.99 -3.90 3.50
N LEU A 162 -15.87 -3.61 2.85
CA LEU A 162 -15.31 -4.42 1.75
C LEU A 162 -14.59 -5.69 2.24
N GLY A 163 -14.52 -5.93 3.55
CA GLY A 163 -13.82 -7.06 4.16
C GLY A 163 -12.29 -6.88 4.27
N VAL A 164 -11.79 -5.67 4.01
CA VAL A 164 -10.36 -5.33 4.00
C VAL A 164 -9.94 -4.84 5.37
N SER A 165 -8.80 -5.34 5.85
CA SER A 165 -8.25 -4.95 7.15
C SER A 165 -7.44 -3.66 7.03
N VAL A 166 -7.44 -2.85 8.09
CA VAL A 166 -6.58 -1.66 8.18
C VAL A 166 -5.63 -1.80 9.37
N LYS A 167 -4.34 -1.53 9.13
CA LYS A 167 -3.34 -1.36 10.17
C LYS A 167 -2.79 0.05 10.09
N ARG A 168 -2.55 0.69 11.24
CA ARG A 168 -2.02 2.05 11.30
C ARG A 168 -0.55 2.03 11.64
N THR A 169 0.22 2.90 11.01
CA THR A 169 1.55 3.24 11.50
C THR A 169 1.41 4.19 12.70
N PRO A 170 2.38 4.22 13.64
CA PRO A 170 2.33 5.13 14.79
C PRO A 170 2.58 6.61 14.41
N THR A 171 3.19 6.85 13.25
CA THR A 171 3.48 8.17 12.69
C THR A 171 3.62 8.06 11.17
N LEU A 172 3.77 9.18 10.47
CA LEU A 172 4.12 9.18 9.05
C LEU A 172 5.53 8.61 8.85
N LEU A 173 5.62 7.47 8.16
CA LEU A 173 6.86 6.83 7.75
C LEU A 173 7.24 7.28 6.33
N SER A 174 8.55 7.38 6.07
CA SER A 174 9.07 7.45 4.69
C SER A 174 8.81 6.14 3.94
N PHE A 175 9.06 6.11 2.62
CA PHE A 175 8.86 4.88 1.84
C PHE A 175 9.75 3.74 2.36
N ALA A 176 11.05 3.98 2.56
CA ALA A 176 11.96 2.95 3.09
C ALA A 176 11.55 2.46 4.48
N GLN A 177 11.10 3.37 5.35
CA GLN A 177 10.60 3.00 6.69
C GLN A 177 9.30 2.20 6.60
N LEU A 178 8.39 2.54 5.68
CA LEU A 178 7.15 1.81 5.46
C LEU A 178 7.40 0.39 4.93
N GLN A 179 8.36 0.22 4.03
CA GLN A 179 8.77 -1.10 3.56
C GLN A 179 9.36 -1.95 4.70
N ASN A 180 10.17 -1.36 5.57
CA ASN A 180 10.63 -2.05 6.78
C ASN A 180 9.49 -2.36 7.77
N PHE A 181 8.46 -1.51 7.84
CA PHE A 181 7.26 -1.81 8.60
C PHE A 181 6.51 -3.03 8.03
N PHE A 182 6.42 -3.18 6.70
CA PHE A 182 5.85 -4.36 6.08
C PHE A 182 6.63 -5.64 6.43
N ILE A 183 7.97 -5.57 6.36
CA ILE A 183 8.85 -6.69 6.74
C ILE A 183 8.65 -7.05 8.21
N ASN A 184 8.65 -6.07 9.12
CA ASN A 184 8.43 -6.31 10.54
C ASN A 184 7.05 -6.93 10.80
N TYR A 185 6.01 -6.38 10.17
CA TYR A 185 4.64 -6.90 10.31
C TYR A 185 4.56 -8.36 9.82
N ALA A 186 5.15 -8.68 8.67
CA ALA A 186 5.20 -10.05 8.16
C ALA A 186 5.95 -11.00 9.12
N ILE A 187 7.04 -10.55 9.74
CA ILE A 187 7.76 -11.33 10.77
C ILE A 187 6.87 -11.58 12.00
N GLU A 188 6.16 -10.57 12.48
CA GLU A 188 5.23 -10.70 13.62
C GLU A 188 4.05 -11.64 13.32
N GLN A 189 3.67 -11.76 12.05
CA GLN A 189 2.62 -12.67 11.59
C GLN A 189 3.15 -14.07 11.20
N ASP A 190 4.45 -14.33 11.36
CA ASP A 190 5.13 -15.57 10.95
C ASP A 190 4.93 -15.89 9.46
N TRP A 191 5.02 -14.87 8.61
CA TRP A 191 4.95 -15.02 7.16
C TRP A 191 6.35 -15.21 6.58
N GLY A 192 6.55 -16.23 5.74
CA GLY A 192 7.79 -16.40 4.97
C GLY A 192 7.89 -15.44 3.77
N TYR A 193 6.77 -14.89 3.34
CA TYR A 193 6.66 -13.98 2.20
C TYR A 193 5.39 -13.11 2.31
N PHE A 194 5.32 -12.03 1.56
CA PHE A 194 4.10 -11.24 1.40
C PHE A 194 4.07 -10.58 0.02
N PHE A 195 2.88 -10.19 -0.42
CA PHE A 195 2.73 -9.27 -1.54
C PHE A 195 2.64 -7.84 -1.02
N TRP A 196 3.23 -6.90 -1.75
CA TRP A 196 2.90 -5.49 -1.58
C TRP A 196 2.52 -4.87 -2.91
N SER A 197 1.69 -3.84 -2.87
CA SER A 197 1.33 -3.08 -4.05
C SER A 197 1.29 -1.58 -3.77
N HIS A 198 1.56 -0.84 -4.83
CA HIS A 198 1.30 0.58 -4.91
C HIS A 198 -0.19 0.89 -4.70
N MET A 199 -0.49 2.03 -4.08
CA MET A 199 -1.87 2.46 -3.83
C MET A 199 -2.52 3.15 -5.04
N ASP A 200 -1.74 3.46 -6.07
CA ASP A 200 -2.12 4.21 -7.26
C ASP A 200 -2.14 3.32 -8.52
N VAL A 201 -2.57 2.06 -8.34
CA VAL A 201 -2.70 1.08 -9.42
C VAL A 201 -4.14 0.68 -9.68
N VAL A 202 -4.40 0.14 -10.86
CA VAL A 202 -5.62 -0.63 -11.19
C VAL A 202 -5.19 -1.95 -11.78
N VAL A 203 -5.68 -3.06 -11.22
CA VAL A 203 -5.46 -4.39 -11.80
C VAL A 203 -6.66 -4.85 -12.63
N LEU A 204 -6.38 -5.48 -13.77
CA LEU A 204 -7.38 -6.01 -14.67
C LEU A 204 -6.94 -7.37 -15.23
N SER A 205 -7.77 -8.38 -15.05
CA SER A 205 -7.55 -9.73 -15.60
C SER A 205 -7.64 -9.70 -17.12
N ASP A 206 -6.72 -10.36 -17.81
CA ASP A 206 -6.71 -10.36 -19.28
C ASP A 206 -7.76 -11.34 -19.83
N GLU A 207 -8.93 -10.79 -20.17
CA GLU A 207 -10.06 -11.54 -20.74
C GLU A 207 -9.83 -12.00 -22.18
N LEU A 208 -8.74 -11.58 -22.84
CA LEU A 208 -8.41 -11.95 -24.23
C LEU A 208 -7.62 -13.25 -24.34
N LEU A 209 -7.08 -13.75 -23.22
CA LEU A 209 -6.27 -14.96 -23.24
C LEU A 209 -7.15 -16.20 -23.48
N PRO A 210 -6.72 -17.14 -24.36
CA PRO A 210 -7.48 -18.37 -24.62
C PRO A 210 -7.73 -19.20 -23.37
N GLU A 211 -6.73 -19.28 -22.48
CA GLU A 211 -6.87 -19.82 -21.13
C GLU A 211 -6.98 -18.67 -20.14
N TYR A 212 -8.24 -18.32 -19.85
CA TYR A 212 -8.55 -17.27 -18.88
C TYR A 212 -8.08 -17.67 -17.48
N LYS A 213 -7.34 -16.77 -16.85
CA LYS A 213 -7.00 -16.80 -15.43
C LYS A 213 -7.00 -15.37 -14.92
N SER A 214 -7.57 -15.17 -13.73
CA SER A 214 -7.60 -13.86 -13.11
C SER A 214 -6.20 -13.40 -12.69
N VAL A 215 -6.05 -12.10 -12.38
CA VAL A 215 -4.81 -11.60 -11.79
C VAL A 215 -4.46 -12.35 -10.51
N TYR A 216 -5.46 -12.64 -9.68
CA TYR A 216 -5.25 -13.39 -8.46
C TYR A 216 -4.77 -14.82 -8.73
N GLU A 217 -5.41 -15.54 -9.65
CA GLU A 217 -5.02 -16.91 -9.99
C GLU A 217 -3.58 -16.99 -10.50
N ARG A 218 -3.19 -16.08 -11.40
CA ARG A 218 -1.81 -16.02 -11.92
C ARG A 218 -0.80 -15.67 -10.82
N ALA A 219 -1.16 -14.79 -9.88
CA ALA A 219 -0.31 -14.48 -8.74
C ALA A 219 -0.12 -15.69 -7.81
N VAL A 220 -1.17 -16.49 -7.59
CA VAL A 220 -1.11 -17.75 -6.84
C VAL A 220 -0.23 -18.78 -7.56
N GLU A 221 -0.34 -18.91 -8.88
CA GLU A 221 0.52 -19.80 -9.67
C GLU A 221 1.99 -19.40 -9.61
N VAL A 222 2.30 -18.10 -9.75
CA VAL A 222 3.67 -17.59 -9.59
C VAL A 222 4.18 -17.92 -8.19
N LEU A 223 3.38 -17.70 -7.14
CA LEU A 223 3.77 -18.05 -5.78
C LEU A 223 4.04 -19.55 -5.63
N ALA A 224 3.12 -20.41 -6.08
CA ALA A 224 3.26 -21.86 -6.00
C ALA A 224 4.55 -22.33 -6.68
N ASN A 225 4.78 -21.91 -7.92
CA ASN A 225 5.98 -22.25 -8.69
C ASN A 225 7.25 -21.74 -7.99
N THR A 226 7.22 -20.53 -7.44
CA THR A 226 8.35 -19.94 -6.73
C THR A 226 8.74 -20.77 -5.50
N LEU A 227 7.75 -21.25 -4.75
CA LEU A 227 7.99 -22.08 -3.57
C LEU A 227 8.45 -23.50 -3.94
N GLU A 228 7.99 -24.03 -5.07
CA GLU A 228 8.40 -25.35 -5.58
C GLU A 228 9.82 -25.37 -6.15
N GLU A 229 10.22 -24.32 -6.88
CA GLU A 229 11.54 -24.22 -7.51
C GLU A 229 12.69 -24.22 -6.48
N ARG A 230 12.42 -23.86 -5.22
CA ARG A 230 13.41 -23.75 -4.11
C ARG A 230 14.67 -22.97 -4.50
N ARG A 231 14.51 -22.03 -5.43
CA ARG A 231 15.58 -21.14 -5.88
C ARG A 231 15.82 -20.07 -4.82
N HIS A 232 17.01 -19.49 -4.81
CA HIS A 232 17.35 -18.38 -3.91
C HIS A 232 16.71 -17.08 -4.44
N TRP A 233 15.40 -16.92 -4.23
CA TRP A 233 14.60 -15.82 -4.78
C TRP A 233 14.37 -14.72 -3.74
N GLY A 234 14.55 -13.47 -4.15
CA GLY A 234 14.27 -12.30 -3.32
C GLY A 234 12.92 -11.67 -3.64
N LEU A 235 12.69 -11.40 -4.93
CA LEU A 235 11.50 -10.67 -5.41
C LEU A 235 10.91 -11.32 -6.67
N LYS A 236 9.59 -11.29 -6.79
CA LYS A 236 8.90 -11.42 -8.08
C LYS A 236 8.18 -10.10 -8.39
N LEU A 237 8.54 -9.48 -9.50
CA LEU A 237 8.16 -8.12 -9.88
C LEU A 237 7.05 -8.17 -10.95
N PHE A 238 5.82 -7.85 -10.59
CA PHE A 238 4.68 -7.82 -11.51
C PHE A 238 4.50 -6.41 -12.06
N ALA A 239 4.82 -6.26 -13.35
CA ALA A 239 4.86 -4.96 -14.03
C ALA A 239 5.73 -3.94 -13.25
N TYR A 240 7.03 -4.22 -13.20
CA TYR A 240 7.98 -3.52 -12.30
C TYR A 240 7.60 -3.76 -10.82
N ASP A 241 7.65 -2.75 -9.97
CA ASP A 241 7.39 -2.86 -8.52
C ASP A 241 5.93 -2.60 -8.12
N TRP A 242 5.03 -2.41 -9.09
CA TRP A 242 3.64 -2.01 -8.84
C TRP A 242 2.85 -3.05 -8.03
N LEU A 243 3.14 -4.33 -8.26
CA LEU A 243 2.80 -5.45 -7.38
C LEU A 243 4.06 -6.32 -7.26
N THR A 244 4.43 -6.69 -6.05
CA THR A 244 5.67 -7.44 -5.81
C THR A 244 5.44 -8.51 -4.78
N LEU A 245 5.90 -9.73 -5.06
CA LEU A 245 6.06 -10.80 -4.06
C LEU A 245 7.45 -10.67 -3.43
N VAL A 246 7.50 -10.64 -2.09
CA VAL A 246 8.71 -10.39 -1.31
C VAL A 246 9.05 -11.58 -0.43
N ASN A 247 10.31 -12.04 -0.48
CA ASN A 247 10.83 -13.05 0.43
C ASN A 247 11.38 -12.41 1.72
N ILE A 248 10.89 -12.85 2.88
CA ILE A 248 11.34 -12.35 4.19
C ILE A 248 12.77 -12.78 4.52
N GLU A 249 13.19 -13.96 4.09
CA GLU A 249 14.56 -14.44 4.29
C GLU A 249 15.56 -13.56 3.55
N ALA A 250 15.27 -13.23 2.29
CA ALA A 250 16.10 -12.32 1.49
C ALA A 250 16.20 -10.95 2.15
N MET A 251 15.08 -10.40 2.61
CA MET A 251 15.06 -9.11 3.31
C MET A 251 15.87 -9.13 4.60
N LYS A 252 15.83 -10.23 5.38
CA LYS A 252 16.66 -10.40 6.58
C LYS A 252 18.16 -10.47 6.24
N ASP A 253 18.51 -11.22 5.19
CA ASP A 253 19.90 -11.41 4.77
C ASP A 253 20.55 -10.10 4.30
N VAL A 254 19.81 -9.27 3.55
CA VAL A 254 20.35 -7.98 3.08
C VAL A 254 20.25 -6.86 4.10
N GLY A 255 19.51 -7.03 5.20
CA GLY A 255 19.30 -6.02 6.23
C GLY A 255 18.14 -5.04 5.97
N GLY A 256 17.16 -5.44 5.14
CA GLY A 256 15.98 -4.63 4.82
C GLY A 256 16.30 -3.40 3.96
N TRP A 257 15.43 -2.41 4.02
CA TRP A 257 15.56 -1.14 3.30
C TRP A 257 16.40 -0.14 4.11
N ASP A 258 17.31 0.58 3.48
CA ASP A 258 18.11 1.59 4.17
C ASP A 258 17.26 2.83 4.46
N THR A 259 16.91 3.02 5.73
CA THR A 259 16.03 4.13 6.14
C THR A 259 16.65 5.52 5.99
N GLN A 260 17.97 5.61 5.81
CA GLN A 260 18.61 6.89 5.54
C GLN A 260 18.37 7.36 4.09
N ILE A 261 18.01 6.45 3.18
CA ILE A 261 17.57 6.75 1.81
C ILE A 261 16.03 6.65 1.79
N PRO A 262 15.29 7.74 2.06
CA PRO A 262 13.89 7.65 2.49
C PRO A 262 12.89 7.32 1.38
N PHE A 263 13.20 7.67 0.13
CA PHE A 263 12.29 7.58 -1.02
C PHE A 263 13.03 7.05 -2.24
N TYR A 264 13.29 7.85 -3.28
CA TYR A 264 13.96 7.35 -4.47
C TYR A 264 15.43 6.96 -4.22
N MET A 265 15.90 5.99 -5.01
CA MET A 265 17.18 5.28 -4.91
C MET A 265 17.25 4.21 -3.82
N THR A 266 16.26 4.11 -2.93
CA THR A 266 16.23 3.06 -1.89
C THR A 266 15.93 1.67 -2.47
N ASP A 267 15.18 1.63 -3.56
CA ASP A 267 14.94 0.46 -4.39
C ASP A 267 16.24 -0.01 -5.06
N CYS A 268 16.96 0.92 -5.71
CA CYS A 268 18.25 0.64 -6.32
C CYS A 268 19.27 0.10 -5.30
N ASP A 269 19.26 0.63 -4.07
CA ASP A 269 20.10 0.16 -2.97
C ASP A 269 19.78 -1.28 -2.56
N VAL A 270 18.52 -1.58 -2.21
CA VAL A 270 18.15 -2.91 -1.70
C VAL A 270 18.20 -3.98 -2.79
N TYR A 271 17.82 -3.64 -4.03
CA TYR A 271 17.88 -4.55 -5.17
C TYR A 271 19.31 -4.91 -5.54
N ALA A 272 20.23 -3.93 -5.51
CA ALA A 272 21.64 -4.21 -5.71
C ALA A 272 22.20 -5.12 -4.60
N ARG A 273 21.91 -4.82 -3.33
CA ARG A 273 22.33 -5.67 -2.19
C ARG A 273 21.79 -7.10 -2.30
N MET A 274 20.54 -7.28 -2.74
CA MET A 274 19.97 -8.60 -3.02
C MET A 274 20.75 -9.35 -4.09
N ALA A 275 21.01 -8.71 -5.23
CA ALA A 275 21.75 -9.35 -6.31
C ALA A 275 23.22 -9.64 -5.93
N MET A 276 23.88 -8.77 -5.15
CA MET A 276 25.22 -9.03 -4.59
C MET A 276 25.26 -10.25 -3.65
N ARG A 277 24.10 -10.60 -3.07
CA ARG A 277 23.88 -11.78 -2.22
C ARG A 277 23.27 -12.96 -2.97
N ASN A 278 23.24 -12.91 -4.31
CA ASN A 278 22.68 -13.93 -5.18
C ASN A 278 21.18 -14.21 -4.96
N TRP A 279 20.41 -13.23 -4.47
CA TRP A 279 18.95 -13.31 -4.46
C TRP A 279 18.39 -12.84 -5.81
N THR A 280 17.58 -13.68 -6.46
CA THR A 280 16.98 -13.34 -7.77
C THR A 280 15.85 -12.34 -7.62
N GLN A 281 15.66 -11.53 -8.67
CA GLN A 281 14.61 -10.53 -8.78
C GLN A 281 13.99 -10.71 -10.15
N ASP A 282 12.91 -11.50 -10.20
CA ASP A 282 12.43 -12.02 -11.47
C ASP A 282 11.21 -11.23 -11.94
N PRO A 283 11.22 -10.66 -13.17
CA PRO A 283 10.03 -10.07 -13.75
C PRO A 283 9.01 -11.18 -14.07
N VAL A 284 7.77 -10.95 -13.66
CA VAL A 284 6.65 -11.88 -13.86
C VAL A 284 5.41 -11.10 -14.33
N SER A 285 4.38 -11.82 -14.79
CA SER A 285 3.13 -11.21 -15.22
C SER A 285 1.93 -11.94 -14.62
N ALA A 286 0.91 -11.18 -14.26
CA ALA A 286 -0.37 -11.69 -13.78
C ALA A 286 -1.57 -11.10 -14.55
N GLY A 287 -1.34 -10.38 -15.65
CA GLY A 287 -2.39 -9.62 -16.34
C GLY A 287 -1.99 -8.16 -16.46
N PHE A 288 -2.98 -7.27 -16.53
CA PHE A 288 -2.71 -5.84 -16.64
C PHE A 288 -2.67 -5.19 -15.25
N ILE A 289 -1.60 -4.45 -14.99
CA ILE A 289 -1.44 -3.60 -13.81
C ILE A 289 -1.13 -2.21 -14.34
N TYR A 290 -2.02 -1.26 -14.11
CA TYR A 290 -1.91 0.10 -14.62
C TYR A 290 -1.51 1.06 -13.50
N ASP A 291 -0.39 1.76 -13.67
CA ASP A 291 0.05 2.82 -12.78
C ASP A 291 -0.62 4.16 -13.16
N VAL A 292 -1.61 4.61 -12.40
CA VAL A 292 -2.53 5.70 -12.79
C VAL A 292 -2.42 6.93 -11.87
N GLY A 293 -2.74 8.12 -12.40
CA GLY A 293 -2.71 9.40 -11.67
C GLY A 293 -4.11 10.01 -11.42
N SER A 294 -5.14 9.27 -11.79
CA SER A 294 -6.56 9.63 -11.68
C SER A 294 -7.38 8.39 -11.36
N HIS A 295 -8.67 8.58 -11.07
CA HIS A 295 -9.60 7.50 -10.77
C HIS A 295 -10.69 7.40 -11.84
N LEU A 296 -11.26 6.20 -11.97
CA LEU A 296 -12.48 5.92 -12.70
C LEU A 296 -13.64 6.70 -12.08
N LYS A 297 -14.67 7.00 -12.89
CA LYS A 297 -15.86 7.72 -12.42
C LYS A 297 -16.73 6.89 -11.48
N ASP A 298 -16.84 5.60 -11.76
CA ASP A 298 -17.57 4.63 -10.94
C ASP A 298 -16.82 3.30 -10.95
N LEU A 299 -16.44 2.82 -9.77
CA LEU A 299 -15.73 1.55 -9.59
C LEU A 299 -16.60 0.31 -9.88
N ALA A 300 -17.92 0.46 -10.04
CA ALA A 300 -18.80 -0.61 -10.49
C ALA A 300 -18.35 -1.21 -11.83
N ILE A 301 -17.69 -0.42 -12.69
CA ILE A 301 -17.19 -0.87 -14.00
C ILE A 301 -16.15 -2.01 -13.91
N LEU A 302 -15.48 -2.16 -12.76
CA LEU A 302 -14.52 -3.23 -12.50
C LEU A 302 -15.20 -4.60 -12.35
N TYR A 303 -16.51 -4.62 -12.11
CA TYR A 303 -17.30 -5.83 -11.92
C TYR A 303 -18.12 -6.15 -13.17
N PRO A 304 -18.45 -7.43 -13.43
CA PRO A 304 -19.31 -7.80 -14.54
C PRO A 304 -20.67 -7.11 -14.44
N GLU A 305 -21.27 -6.84 -15.58
CA GLU A 305 -22.66 -6.38 -15.66
C GLU A 305 -23.59 -7.49 -15.14
N GLU A 306 -24.67 -7.10 -14.47
CA GLU A 306 -25.67 -8.03 -13.94
C GLU A 306 -26.27 -8.86 -15.09
N GLY A 307 -26.27 -10.18 -14.93
CA GLY A 307 -26.71 -11.12 -15.97
C GLY A 307 -25.64 -11.52 -16.99
N HIS A 308 -24.44 -10.92 -16.94
CA HIS A 308 -23.31 -11.23 -17.82
C HIS A 308 -22.07 -11.70 -17.03
N GLU A 309 -22.26 -12.28 -15.84
CA GLU A 309 -21.18 -12.56 -14.88
C GLU A 309 -20.13 -13.55 -15.37
N SER A 310 -20.49 -14.42 -16.32
CA SER A 310 -19.58 -15.42 -16.89
C SER A 310 -18.96 -15.02 -18.22
N GLU A 311 -19.39 -13.90 -18.81
CA GLU A 311 -18.88 -13.45 -20.10
C GLU A 311 -17.46 -12.89 -19.96
N LEU A 312 -16.65 -13.14 -20.99
CA LEU A 312 -15.28 -12.64 -21.12
C LEU A 312 -15.17 -11.93 -22.46
N ASN A 313 -14.17 -11.05 -22.59
CA ASN A 313 -13.91 -10.28 -23.79
C ASN A 313 -15.14 -9.43 -24.18
N THR A 314 -15.73 -8.80 -23.17
CA THR A 314 -16.92 -7.96 -23.32
C THR A 314 -16.55 -6.57 -23.85
N THR A 315 -17.52 -5.85 -24.42
CA THR A 315 -17.35 -4.43 -24.78
C THR A 315 -16.92 -3.61 -23.57
N ARG A 316 -17.51 -3.88 -22.40
CA ARG A 316 -17.11 -3.30 -21.10
C ARG A 316 -15.62 -3.47 -20.83
N PHE A 317 -15.10 -4.70 -20.93
CA PHE A 317 -13.67 -4.97 -20.74
C PHE A 317 -12.80 -4.18 -21.72
N SER A 318 -13.13 -4.20 -23.01
CA SER A 318 -12.35 -3.50 -24.04
C SER A 318 -12.30 -1.98 -23.81
N ASN A 319 -13.43 -1.37 -23.42
CA ASN A 319 -13.52 0.05 -23.09
C ASN A 319 -12.73 0.40 -21.83
N LEU A 320 -12.89 -0.39 -20.76
CA LEU A 320 -12.16 -0.20 -19.51
C LEU A 320 -10.65 -0.32 -19.72
N LYS A 321 -10.19 -1.33 -20.46
CA LYS A 321 -8.78 -1.51 -20.82
C LYS A 321 -8.22 -0.26 -21.52
N LYS A 322 -8.95 0.27 -22.51
CA LYS A 322 -8.57 1.48 -23.25
C LYS A 322 -8.54 2.72 -22.36
N GLU A 323 -9.50 2.86 -21.43
CA GLU A 323 -9.53 3.96 -20.47
C GLU A 323 -8.33 3.91 -19.52
N LEU A 324 -8.01 2.73 -18.97
CA LEU A 324 -6.87 2.55 -18.07
C LEU A 324 -5.52 2.78 -18.78
N GLU A 325 -5.38 2.33 -20.02
CA GLU A 325 -4.22 2.65 -20.87
C GLU A 325 -4.05 4.16 -21.07
N ALA A 326 -5.16 4.87 -21.31
CA ALA A 326 -5.14 6.33 -21.45
C ALA A 326 -4.76 7.02 -20.12
N MET A 327 -5.28 6.57 -18.98
CA MET A 327 -4.95 7.09 -17.66
C MET A 327 -3.47 6.88 -17.29
N MET A 328 -2.92 5.70 -17.60
CA MET A 328 -1.50 5.42 -17.38
C MET A 328 -0.62 6.29 -18.28
N LYS A 329 -0.98 6.45 -19.55
CA LYS A 329 -0.28 7.34 -20.48
C LYS A 329 -0.34 8.80 -20.02
N GLU A 330 -1.50 9.26 -19.52
CA GLU A 330 -1.64 10.59 -18.93
C GLU A 330 -0.63 10.77 -17.79
N LYS A 331 -0.57 9.82 -16.85
CA LYS A 331 0.38 9.88 -15.73
C LYS A 331 1.83 9.99 -16.17
N GLN A 332 2.22 9.21 -17.17
CA GLN A 332 3.60 9.19 -17.69
C GLN A 332 3.99 10.46 -18.43
N SER A 333 3.03 11.08 -19.13
CA SER A 333 3.24 12.26 -19.96
C SER A 333 2.93 13.59 -19.26
N ASN A 334 2.49 13.56 -18.00
CA ASN A 334 2.04 14.75 -17.30
C ASN A 334 3.20 15.72 -16.98
N ASN A 335 3.05 16.99 -17.35
CA ASN A 335 4.05 18.03 -17.11
C ASN A 335 4.28 18.35 -15.61
N GLY A 336 3.33 17.98 -14.74
CA GLY A 336 3.48 18.05 -13.28
C GLY A 336 4.32 16.91 -12.69
N GLY A 337 4.88 16.04 -13.53
CA GLY A 337 5.61 14.84 -13.13
C GLY A 337 4.70 13.66 -12.77
N ARG A 338 5.28 12.46 -12.67
CA ARG A 338 4.56 11.19 -12.40
C ARG A 338 3.71 11.22 -11.12
N ASN A 339 4.04 12.09 -10.18
CA ASN A 339 3.39 12.21 -8.86
C ASN A 339 2.43 13.39 -8.74
N TYR A 340 2.05 14.07 -9.83
CA TYR A 340 1.14 15.23 -9.78
C TYR A 340 -0.16 14.98 -8.99
N TRP A 341 -0.63 13.73 -9.00
CA TRP A 341 -1.85 13.28 -8.32
C TRP A 341 -1.81 13.42 -6.80
N GLN A 342 -0.61 13.47 -6.22
CA GLN A 342 -0.39 13.49 -4.78
C GLN A 342 -0.86 14.78 -4.09
N ALA A 343 -1.02 15.86 -4.85
CA ALA A 343 -1.47 17.15 -4.35
C ALA A 343 -2.88 17.54 -4.84
N ARG A 344 -3.65 16.60 -5.42
CA ARG A 344 -4.98 16.90 -6.01
C ARG A 344 -6.09 17.02 -4.97
N GLN A 345 -5.98 16.35 -3.83
CA GLN A 345 -6.82 16.64 -2.66
C GLN A 345 -6.13 17.73 -1.83
N ASP A 346 -6.78 18.87 -1.62
CA ASP A 346 -6.17 20.03 -0.98
C ASP A 346 -7.01 20.70 0.13
N GLY A 347 -8.15 20.10 0.50
CA GLY A 347 -9.03 20.63 1.53
C GLY A 347 -8.65 20.21 2.96
N GLY A 348 -9.65 20.26 3.85
CA GLY A 348 -9.51 19.85 5.26
C GLY A 348 -8.83 20.87 6.17
N GLN A 349 -8.65 22.13 5.73
CA GLN A 349 -8.06 23.17 6.59
C GLN A 349 -8.92 23.38 7.84
N GLY A 350 -8.28 23.31 9.01
CA GLY A 350 -8.95 23.37 10.32
C GLY A 350 -9.31 22.01 10.91
N GLU A 351 -9.12 20.91 10.17
CA GLU A 351 -9.26 19.55 10.71
C GLU A 351 -8.02 19.13 11.52
N PRO A 352 -8.14 18.14 12.43
CA PRO A 352 -7.00 17.66 13.21
C PRO A 352 -5.84 17.14 12.36
N PHE A 353 -4.60 17.46 12.75
CA PHE A 353 -3.37 17.09 12.03
C PHE A 353 -3.30 17.57 10.57
N TRP A 354 -4.11 18.56 10.20
CA TRP A 354 -4.01 19.20 8.89
C TRP A 354 -2.63 19.82 8.69
N ARG A 355 -2.08 19.64 7.49
CA ARG A 355 -0.86 20.28 7.02
C ARG A 355 -1.16 20.96 5.68
N ASN A 356 -0.38 21.96 5.29
CA ASN A 356 -0.51 22.52 3.94
C ASN A 356 -0.08 21.45 2.90
N PRO A 357 -0.96 20.98 1.99
CA PRO A 357 -0.65 19.85 1.10
C PRO A 357 0.48 20.15 0.11
N LYS A 358 0.57 21.38 -0.40
CA LYS A 358 1.65 21.82 -1.29
C LYS A 358 2.97 21.96 -0.54
N GLY A 359 2.94 22.47 0.69
CA GLY A 359 4.10 22.53 1.59
C GLY A 359 4.62 21.14 1.92
N PHE A 360 3.72 20.21 2.23
CA PHE A 360 4.04 18.81 2.46
C PHE A 360 4.72 18.18 1.24
N GLU A 361 4.15 18.37 0.05
CA GLU A 361 4.74 17.88 -1.21
C GLU A 361 6.16 18.41 -1.46
N ARG A 362 6.39 19.71 -1.21
CA ARG A 362 7.75 20.28 -1.30
C ARG A 362 8.72 19.62 -0.31
N GLY A 363 8.26 19.32 0.91
CA GLY A 363 9.05 18.60 1.91
C GLY A 363 9.44 17.19 1.46
N ILE A 364 8.50 16.44 0.86
CA ILE A 364 8.77 15.11 0.30
C ILE A 364 9.79 15.20 -0.84
N ASN A 365 9.63 16.15 -1.76
CA ASN A 365 10.59 16.35 -2.86
C ASN A 365 12.00 16.71 -2.34
N PHE A 366 12.11 17.53 -1.30
CA PHE A 366 13.39 17.80 -0.65
C PHE A 366 14.03 16.52 -0.08
N TRP A 367 13.24 15.67 0.60
CA TRP A 367 13.73 14.39 1.12
C TRP A 367 14.14 13.40 0.02
N ILE A 368 13.42 13.39 -1.11
CA ILE A 368 13.80 12.63 -2.30
C ILE A 368 15.18 13.07 -2.81
N ASP A 369 15.40 14.38 -2.93
CA ASP A 369 16.67 14.91 -3.44
C ASP A 369 17.82 14.61 -2.48
N LYS A 370 17.60 14.75 -1.16
CA LYS A 370 18.59 14.36 -0.14
C LYS A 370 18.82 12.85 -0.08
N GLY A 371 17.80 12.03 -0.35
CA GLY A 371 17.97 10.59 -0.50
C GLY A 371 18.89 10.22 -1.66
N ARG A 372 18.77 10.91 -2.81
CA ARG A 372 19.69 10.72 -3.96
C ARG A 372 21.12 11.15 -3.64
N GLU A 373 21.30 12.26 -2.94
CA GLU A 373 22.62 12.68 -2.45
C GLU A 373 23.21 11.65 -1.49
N LEU A 374 22.41 11.11 -0.57
CA LEU A 374 22.87 10.12 0.38
C LEU A 374 23.21 8.79 -0.30
N PHE A 375 22.41 8.34 -1.28
CA PHE A 375 22.76 7.17 -2.09
C PHE A 375 24.14 7.35 -2.76
N ARG A 376 24.41 8.53 -3.32
CA ARG A 376 25.72 8.87 -3.88
C ARG A 376 26.83 8.83 -2.85
N LEU A 377 26.57 9.30 -1.64
CA LEU A 377 27.54 9.23 -0.55
C LEU A 377 27.82 7.79 -0.13
N LYS A 378 26.76 6.98 0.02
CA LYS A 378 26.83 5.58 0.42
C LYS A 378 27.63 4.75 -0.56
N TRP A 379 27.35 4.91 -1.86
CA TRP A 379 27.94 4.05 -2.89
C TRP A 379 29.07 4.70 -3.66
N ASN A 380 29.41 5.97 -3.40
CA ASN A 380 30.31 6.76 -4.25
C ASN A 380 29.93 6.68 -5.76
N TYR A 381 28.62 6.54 -6.03
CA TYR A 381 28.05 6.34 -7.35
C TYR A 381 26.56 6.71 -7.35
N GLY A 382 26.04 7.21 -8.47
CA GLY A 382 24.73 7.87 -8.52
C GLY A 382 23.60 7.11 -9.20
N ASP A 383 23.88 5.96 -9.82
CA ASP A 383 22.93 5.22 -10.62
C ASP A 383 22.72 3.79 -10.08
N CYS A 384 21.70 3.11 -10.59
CA CYS A 384 21.22 1.83 -10.06
C CYS A 384 22.01 0.61 -10.56
N ASP A 385 22.93 0.78 -11.50
CA ASP A 385 23.75 -0.29 -12.11
C ASP A 385 25.01 -0.63 -11.29
N LEU A 386 24.90 -0.61 -9.95
CA LEU A 386 26.00 -0.83 -9.01
C LEU A 386 26.84 -2.08 -9.33
N ILE A 387 26.20 -3.21 -9.60
CA ILE A 387 26.91 -4.46 -9.92
C ILE A 387 27.67 -4.35 -11.24
N ALA A 388 27.09 -3.71 -12.26
CA ALA A 388 27.76 -3.48 -13.54
C ALA A 388 28.99 -2.56 -13.39
N LYS A 389 28.99 -1.69 -12.37
CA LYS A 389 30.14 -0.86 -11.98
C LYS A 389 31.12 -1.56 -11.03
N GLY A 390 30.93 -2.84 -10.76
CA GLY A 390 31.85 -3.66 -9.97
C GLY A 390 31.67 -3.57 -8.45
N TYR A 391 30.59 -2.95 -7.97
CA TYR A 391 30.24 -3.00 -6.54
C TYR A 391 29.78 -4.41 -6.14
N GLY A 392 30.17 -4.84 -4.94
CA GLY A 392 29.83 -6.09 -4.30
C GLY A 392 29.36 -5.85 -2.86
N TYR A 393 29.03 -6.95 -2.18
CA TYR A 393 28.52 -6.89 -0.81
C TYR A 393 29.59 -6.34 0.15
N GLY A 394 29.21 -5.35 0.97
CA GLY A 394 30.09 -4.68 1.94
C GLY A 394 30.89 -3.51 1.39
N ASP A 395 30.69 -3.14 0.12
CA ASP A 395 31.30 -1.93 -0.45
C ASP A 395 30.52 -0.65 -0.13
N ASP A 396 29.31 -0.76 0.42
CA ASP A 396 28.56 0.39 0.89
C ASP A 396 29.26 1.09 2.05
N TRP A 397 29.24 2.43 2.02
CA TRP A 397 29.93 3.31 2.97
C TRP A 397 31.46 3.18 2.95
N THR A 398 32.04 2.81 1.81
CA THR A 398 33.49 2.73 1.61
C THR A 398 33.99 3.72 0.55
N ASP A 399 35.31 3.89 0.46
CA ASP A 399 35.96 4.73 -0.57
C ASP A 399 36.03 4.06 -1.95
N LYS A 400 35.35 2.92 -2.15
CA LYS A 400 35.32 2.23 -3.45
C LYS A 400 34.83 3.17 -4.54
N LYS A 401 35.42 3.03 -5.73
CA LYS A 401 35.04 3.80 -6.93
C LYS A 401 34.44 2.86 -7.96
N PRO A 402 33.53 3.36 -8.82
CA PRO A 402 32.98 2.55 -9.90
C PRO A 402 34.10 2.18 -10.86
N ASN A 403 34.04 0.98 -11.44
CA ASN A 403 34.83 0.63 -12.59
C ASN A 403 34.39 1.52 -13.77
N ILE A 404 35.29 2.39 -14.22
CA ILE A 404 35.10 3.22 -15.42
C ILE A 404 35.73 2.45 -16.59
N PRO A 405 35.00 2.21 -17.69
CA PRO A 405 35.53 1.54 -18.86
C PRO A 405 36.67 2.29 -19.54
#